data_AF-A0A8X6UHC7-F1
#
_entry.id   AF-A0A8X6UHC7-F1
#
_cell.length_a   1.000
_cell.length_b   1.000
_cell.length_c   1.000
_cell.angle_alpha   90.00
_cell.angle_beta   90.00
_cell.angle_gamma   90.00
#
_symmetry.space_group_name_H-M   'P 1'
#
loop_
_entity.id
_entity.type
_entity.pdbx_description
1 polymer ?
#
loop_
_entity_poly.entity_id
_entity_poly.type
_entity_poly.pdbx_seq_one_letter_code
_entity_poly.pdbx_strand_id
1 'polypeptide(L)'
;MIFNGFSLQWRNLLEASCEDDWPREERWDSEPGVCIRTYPLKQMYYTFVTVTLFFVPVGIMIVTYVLIICRLWRTQAPGEANIVNINVQRHAKKK
;
A
#
# COMPACT_ATOMS: atom_id res chain seq x y z
N MET A 1 -19.55 -13.94 -4.72
CA MET A 1 -20.08 -12.61 -5.09
C MET A 1 -21.34 -12.84 -5.89
N ILE A 2 -22.50 -12.56 -5.30
CA ILE A 2 -23.79 -12.67 -5.98
C ILE A 2 -24.15 -11.25 -6.40
N PHE A 3 -24.10 -10.96 -7.70
CA PHE A 3 -24.56 -9.68 -8.24
C PHE A 3 -26.07 -9.79 -8.46
N ASN A 4 -26.88 -9.22 -7.55
CA ASN A 4 -28.29 -8.99 -7.82
C ASN A 4 -28.43 -7.64 -8.52
N GLY A 5 -28.38 -7.64 -9.86
CA GLY A 5 -28.66 -6.45 -10.65
C GLY A 5 -30.16 -6.18 -10.69
N PHE A 6 -30.58 -4.96 -10.38
CA PHE A 6 -31.96 -4.51 -10.61
C PHE A 6 -32.00 -3.48 -11.74
N SER A 7 -32.99 -3.58 -12.63
CA SER A 7 -33.17 -2.65 -13.74
C SER A 7 -34.13 -1.54 -13.35
N LEU A 8 -33.65 -0.30 -13.32
CA LEU A 8 -34.49 0.89 -13.19
C LEU A 8 -34.97 1.29 -14.59
N GLN A 9 -36.29 1.32 -14.79
CA GLN A 9 -36.87 1.79 -16.05
C GLN A 9 -37.31 3.26 -15.92
N TRP A 10 -36.53 4.14 -16.52
CA TRP A 10 -36.90 5.53 -16.76
C TRP A 10 -37.77 5.63 -18.01
N ARG A 11 -38.38 6.80 -18.25
CA ARG A 11 -39.34 7.02 -19.36
C ARG A 11 -38.88 6.48 -20.73
N ASN A 12 -37.58 6.55 -21.04
CA ASN A 12 -36.99 6.05 -22.29
C ASN A 12 -35.60 5.37 -22.11
N LEU A 13 -35.19 5.02 -20.89
CA LEU A 13 -33.87 4.47 -20.62
C LEU A 13 -33.99 3.33 -19.59
N LEU A 14 -33.45 2.16 -19.94
CA LEU A 14 -33.24 1.07 -18.99
C LEU A 14 -31.83 1.21 -18.43
N GLU A 15 -31.74 1.60 -17.17
CA GLU A 15 -30.47 1.68 -16.46
C GLU A 15 -30.33 0.44 -15.58
N ALA A 16 -29.40 -0.44 -15.94
CA ALA A 16 -29.03 -1.59 -15.11
C ALA A 16 -28.16 -1.08 -13.97
N SER A 17 -28.73 -1.00 -12.77
CA SER A 17 -27.97 -0.63 -11.58
C SER A 17 -27.31 -1.88 -11.01
N CYS A 18 -26.00 -2.00 -11.22
CA CYS A 18 -25.18 -3.03 -10.59
C CYS A 18 -24.66 -2.50 -9.26
N GLU A 19 -25.53 -2.46 -8.24
CA GLU A 19 -25.10 -2.10 -6.90
C GLU A 19 -24.45 -3.31 -6.22
N ASP A 20 -23.34 -3.08 -5.52
CA ASP A 20 -22.63 -4.15 -4.81
C ASP A 20 -23.47 -4.66 -3.62
N ASP A 21 -23.99 -5.88 -3.74
CA ASP A 21 -24.74 -6.55 -2.67
C ASP A 21 -23.78 -7.19 -1.66
N TRP A 22 -23.60 -6.53 -0.51
CA TRP A 22 -22.83 -7.03 0.63
C TRP A 22 -23.77 -7.46 1.76
N PRO A 23 -23.53 -8.60 2.42
CA PRO A 23 -24.37 -9.06 3.53
C PRO A 23 -24.36 -8.04 4.67
N ARG A 24 -25.56 -7.60 5.04
CA ARG A 24 -25.80 -6.61 6.10
C ARG A 24 -25.86 -7.31 7.45
N GLU A 25 -25.11 -6.81 8.42
CA GLU A 25 -25.38 -7.12 9.83
C GLU A 25 -26.20 -5.98 10.43
N GLU A 26 -27.44 -6.30 10.78
CA GLU A 26 -28.36 -5.40 11.46
C GLU A 26 -28.32 -5.71 12.96
N ARG A 27 -27.84 -4.76 13.77
CA ARG A 27 -27.94 -4.84 15.22
C ARG A 27 -28.86 -3.75 15.73
N TRP A 28 -29.82 -4.17 16.55
CA TRP A 28 -30.70 -3.25 17.27
C TRP A 28 -29.96 -2.69 18.48
N ASP A 29 -29.86 -1.37 18.58
CA ASP A 29 -29.20 -0.71 19.69
C ASP A 29 -30.24 0.02 20.56
N SER A 30 -30.34 -0.38 21.83
CA SER A 30 -31.40 0.08 22.75
C SER A 30 -31.20 1.50 23.26
N GLU A 31 -29.98 2.04 23.18
CA GLU A 31 -29.66 3.38 23.70
C GLU A 31 -30.11 4.52 22.78
N PRO A 32 -29.79 4.51 21.47
CA PRO A 32 -30.31 5.50 20.53
C PRO A 32 -31.68 5.14 19.94
N GLY A 33 -32.20 3.92 20.20
CA GLY A 33 -33.44 3.43 19.60
C GLY A 33 -33.38 3.31 18.08
N VAL A 34 -32.17 3.17 17.51
CA VAL A 34 -31.95 3.04 16.07
C VAL A 34 -31.40 1.67 15.70
N CYS A 35 -31.74 1.21 14.50
CA CYS A 35 -31.15 0.03 13.90
C CYS A 35 -29.84 0.40 13.23
N ILE A 36 -28.71 -0.10 13.74
CA ILE A 36 -27.39 0.16 13.15
C ILE A 36 -27.15 -0.89 12.07
N ARG A 37 -27.04 -0.42 10.82
CA ARG A 37 -26.67 -1.25 9.67
C ARG A 37 -25.16 -1.18 9.48
N THR A 38 -24.48 -2.31 9.66
CA THR A 38 -23.03 -2.40 9.44
C THR A 38 -22.72 -3.35 8.28
N TYR A 39 -21.66 -3.04 7.54
CA TYR A 39 -21.14 -3.86 6.43
C TYR A 39 -19.71 -4.29 6.73
N PRO A 40 -19.50 -5.18 7.74
CA PRO A 40 -18.16 -5.50 8.22
C PRO A 40 -17.28 -6.12 7.14
N LEU A 41 -17.84 -7.01 6.30
CA LEU A 41 -17.11 -7.64 5.20
C LEU A 41 -16.67 -6.63 4.14
N LYS A 42 -17.51 -5.65 3.81
CA LYS A 42 -17.18 -4.60 2.85
C LYS A 42 -15.97 -3.81 3.34
N GLN A 43 -16.00 -3.38 4.61
CA GLN A 43 -14.90 -2.63 5.22
C GLN A 43 -13.61 -3.46 5.26
N MET A 44 -13.68 -4.74 5.64
CA MET A 44 -12.50 -5.62 5.65
C MET A 44 -11.91 -5.83 4.25
N TYR A 45 -12.75 -6.00 3.22
CA TYR A 45 -12.30 -6.15 1.85
C TYR A 45 -11.53 -4.92 1.37
N TYR A 46 -12.13 -3.73 1.49
CA TYR A 46 -11.47 -2.51 1.02
C TYR A 46 -10.19 -2.19 1.81
N THR A 47 -10.19 -2.39 3.13
CA THR A 47 -8.97 -2.19 3.93
C THR A 47 -7.86 -3.15 3.53
N PHE A 48 -8.16 -4.44 3.33
CA PHE A 48 -7.17 -5.42 2.87
C PHE A 48 -6.62 -5.09 1.48
N VAL A 49 -7.49 -4.71 0.54
CA VAL A 49 -7.12 -4.29 -0.82
C VAL A 49 -6.21 -3.07 -0.74
N THR A 50 -6.57 -2.03 0.02
CA THR A 50 -5.73 -0.84 0.18
C THR A 50 -4.38 -1.17 0.82
N VAL A 51 -4.34 -2.01 1.86
CA VAL A 51 -3.09 -2.46 2.49
C VAL A 51 -2.19 -3.18 1.49
N THR A 52 -2.77 -4.11 0.72
CA THR A 52 -2.01 -4.93 -0.22
C THR A 52 -1.53 -4.14 -1.43
N LEU A 53 -2.36 -3.24 -1.99
CA LEU A 53 -2.01 -2.49 -3.20
C LEU A 53 -1.17 -1.24 -2.91
N PHE A 54 -1.29 -0.64 -1.73
CA PHE A 54 -0.57 0.61 -1.40
C PHE A 54 0.57 0.38 -0.41
N PHE A 55 0.27 -0.16 0.77
CA PHE A 55 1.25 -0.23 1.86
C PHE A 55 2.34 -1.26 1.60
N VAL A 56 2.01 -2.40 0.98
CA VAL A 56 3.01 -3.43 0.66
C VAL A 56 4.04 -2.92 -0.35
N PRO A 57 3.66 -2.37 -1.53
CA PRO A 57 4.64 -1.81 -2.47
C PRO A 57 5.45 -0.65 -1.86
N VAL A 58 4.81 0.25 -1.13
CA VAL A 58 5.51 1.37 -0.45
C VAL A 58 6.50 0.83 0.58
N GLY A 59 6.12 -0.18 1.37
CA GLY A 59 7.00 -0.82 2.33
C GLY A 59 8.21 -1.49 1.66
N ILE A 60 8.00 -2.21 0.56
CA ILE A 60 9.09 -2.82 -0.21
C ILE A 60 10.06 -1.76 -0.73
N MET A 61 9.55 -0.66 -1.27
CA MET A 61 10.38 0.45 -1.74
C MET A 61 11.20 1.04 -0.59
N ILE A 62 10.56 1.37 0.54
CA ILE A 62 11.24 1.92 1.72
C ILE A 62 12.36 0.98 2.19
N VAL A 63 12.05 -0.29 2.40
CA VAL A 63 13.04 -1.28 2.85
C VAL A 63 14.20 -1.39 1.86
N THR A 64 13.90 -1.46 0.57
CA THR A 64 14.92 -1.54 -0.48
C THR A 64 15.84 -0.32 -0.46
N TYR A 65 15.29 0.88 -0.39
CA TYR A 65 16.09 2.11 -0.33
C TYR A 65 16.91 2.20 0.95
N VAL A 66 16.34 1.86 2.10
CA VAL A 66 17.08 1.81 3.37
C VAL A 66 18.24 0.83 3.27
N LEU A 67 18.03 -0.37 2.70
CA LEU A 67 19.10 -1.34 2.49
C LEU A 67 20.18 -0.83 1.53
N ILE A 68 19.80 -0.16 0.44
CA ILE A 68 20.75 0.46 -0.50
C ILE A 68 21.60 1.51 0.21
N ILE A 69 20.98 2.41 0.97
CA ILE A 69 21.68 3.48 1.71
C ILE A 69 22.57 2.88 2.79
N CYS A 70 22.08 1.93 3.58
CA CYS A 70 22.86 1.24 4.60
C CYS A 70 24.04 0.47 3.99
N ARG A 71 23.84 -0.17 2.83
CA ARG A 71 24.91 -0.82 2.08
C ARG A 71 25.94 0.21 1.64
N LEU A 72 25.52 1.31 1.02
CA LEU A 72 26.39 2.40 0.56
C LEU A 72 27.20 3.02 1.72
N TRP A 73 26.62 3.12 2.92
CA TRP A 73 27.34 3.62 4.09
C TRP A 73 28.36 2.62 4.63
N ARG A 74 28.06 1.32 4.59
CA ARG A 74 28.99 0.27 5.02
C ARG A 74 30.10 0.03 4.01
N THR A 75 29.79 0.06 2.72
CA THR A 75 30.77 0.06 1.63
C THR A 75 31.16 1.50 1.36
N GLN A 76 32.02 2.05 2.23
CA GLN A 76 32.79 3.29 2.06
C GLN A 76 32.64 3.89 0.65
N ALA A 77 32.02 5.06 0.55
CA ALA A 77 31.76 5.72 -0.73
C ALA A 77 32.97 5.59 -1.66
N PRO A 78 32.83 5.03 -2.88
CA PRO A 78 33.96 4.73 -3.78
C PRO A 78 34.74 5.96 -4.28
N GLY A 79 34.54 7.14 -3.68
CA GLY A 79 35.26 8.37 -3.93
C GLY A 79 36.41 8.68 -2.96
N GLU A 80 36.49 8.11 -1.75
CA GLU A 80 37.47 8.54 -0.73
C GLU A 80 38.22 7.40 -0.01
N ALA A 81 38.36 6.25 -0.66
CA ALA A 81 39.22 5.17 -0.14
C ALA A 81 39.91 4.40 -1.25
N ASN A 82 40.57 5.10 -2.18
CA ASN A 82 41.60 4.46 -3.00
C ASN A 82 42.88 4.33 -2.15
N ILE A 83 42.83 3.49 -1.12
CA ILE A 83 43.99 3.11 -0.28
C ILE A 83 45.18 2.64 -1.13
N VAL A 84 44.92 2.10 -2.32
CA VAL A 84 45.96 1.74 -3.29
C VAL A 84 46.64 2.98 -3.88
N ASN A 85 45.89 4.01 -4.28
CA ASN A 85 46.45 5.26 -4.82
C ASN A 85 47.11 6.13 -3.73
N ILE A 86 46.60 6.16 -2.50
CA ILE A 86 47.19 6.93 -1.38
C ILE A 86 48.61 6.40 -1.07
N ASN A 87 48.81 5.09 -1.14
CA ASN A 87 50.12 4.47 -0.89
C ASN A 87 51.10 4.77 -2.02
N VAL A 88 50.65 4.74 -3.29
CA VAL A 88 51.47 5.11 -4.45
C VAL A 88 51.90 6.59 -4.39
N GLN A 89 50.98 7.49 -4.00
CA GLN A 89 51.28 8.93 -3.87
C GLN A 89 52.22 9.25 -2.68
N ARG A 90 52.16 8.50 -1.57
CA ARG A 90 53.12 8.65 -0.46
C ARG A 90 54.54 8.23 -0.82
N HIS A 91 54.69 7.20 -1.67
CA HIS A 91 56.00 6.76 -2.14
C HIS A 91 56.59 7.71 -3.20
N ALA A 92 55.77 8.36 -4.02
CA ALA A 92 56.22 9.33 -5.01
C ALA A 92 56.73 10.65 -4.40
N LYS A 93 56.21 11.07 -3.24
CA LYS A 93 56.65 12.29 -2.54
C LYS A 93 57.92 12.14 -1.70
N LYS A 94 58.49 10.93 -1.59
CA LYS A 94 59.73 10.66 -0.83
C LYS A 94 61.00 10.64 -1.70
N LYS A 95 60.93 11.06 -2.96
CA LYS A 95 62.08 11.11 -3.87
C LYS A 95 62.42 12.54 -4.26
#